data_AF-A0AAU9W4H5-F1
#
_entry.id   AF-A0AAU9W4H5-F1
#
_cell.length_a   1.000
_cell.length_b   1.000
_cell.length_c   1.000
_cell.angle_alpha   90.00
_cell.angle_beta   90.00
_cell.angle_gamma   90.00
#
_symmetry.space_group_name_H-M   'P 1'
#
loop_
_entity.id
_entity.type
_entity.pdbx_description
1 polymer ?
#
loop_
_entity_poly.entity_id
_entity_poly.type
_entity_poly.pdbx_seq_one_letter_code
_entity_poly.pdbx_strand_id
1 'polypeptide(L)'
;MKMRVRVGFFLLAFLGFFSAFSSAMKCPGVAHYKLSFYGKWSTMTHPNAVPTKGFPMFSPWVGASHVADYSMWKPGMMASKGVQQVAETGNSSLLRDELMMRMMYNKTVWKLIQQQGGPINGTDMVEGIDVEVTADYPYVSLISMIIPSPDWFIGGDSINLCNNGNWRDSWNVAMLPPWDAGTDSGTTFTADDVETSPQGNIAVINTMMNTSFMNLQGEIPTMGMLMFQRVNKPTQYMCSGEQKYMLKFEGMWTEQRQPMGYPSNPRFSPLIGCTHMYNYRFWSPMTMASKGVQMVAETGNYSTLYYELKNFMEKYQGYIHMIYKADGMSGAAETTTMMITASGKYSQASFIAMIAPSPDWFVGVHGAELCGSDGKWKESMSMYLPAWDAGTDNGMNFTSENAPTLPQDVVTVITKDSETVLKGMNDIPAFAKITFTKYTATNPPGSGAQGISAAVGTLLSVAFLAVICFLS
;
A
#
# COMPACT_ATOMS: atom_id res chain seq x y z
N MET A 1 -14.24 -77.56 34.45
CA MET A 1 -13.30 -76.49 34.85
C MET A 1 -12.38 -76.20 33.67
N LYS A 2 -12.27 -74.92 33.24
CA LYS A 2 -11.52 -74.38 32.07
C LYS A 2 -12.14 -74.72 30.70
N MET A 3 -12.26 -73.85 29.71
CA MET A 3 -12.19 -72.38 29.58
C MET A 3 -12.82 -72.12 28.18
N ARG A 4 -13.91 -71.35 28.07
CA ARG A 4 -14.50 -71.00 26.77
C ARG A 4 -13.74 -69.80 26.20
N VAL A 5 -13.00 -70.01 25.11
CA VAL A 5 -12.34 -68.95 24.33
C VAL A 5 -13.40 -68.27 23.47
N ARG A 6 -13.62 -66.97 23.71
CA ARG A 6 -14.41 -66.09 22.82
C ARG A 6 -13.47 -65.52 21.76
N VAL A 7 -13.70 -65.87 20.50
CA VAL A 7 -13.05 -65.24 19.35
C VAL A 7 -13.83 -63.96 19.04
N GLY A 8 -13.22 -62.81 19.31
CA GLY A 8 -13.76 -61.50 18.95
C GLY A 8 -13.42 -61.17 17.49
N PHE A 9 -14.45 -60.89 16.68
CA PHE A 9 -14.30 -60.30 15.36
C PHE A 9 -13.83 -58.85 15.51
N PHE A 10 -12.61 -58.55 15.08
CA PHE A 10 -12.15 -57.17 14.88
C PHE A 10 -12.65 -56.67 13.53
N LEU A 11 -13.64 -55.77 13.54
CA LEU A 11 -13.96 -54.92 12.40
C LEU A 11 -12.87 -53.85 12.29
N LEU A 12 -11.98 -53.98 11.29
CA LEU A 12 -11.10 -52.88 10.90
C LEU A 12 -11.94 -51.83 10.14
N ALA A 13 -12.28 -50.73 10.83
CA ALA A 13 -12.78 -49.54 10.18
C ALA A 13 -11.62 -48.84 9.45
N PHE A 14 -11.60 -48.93 8.13
CA PHE A 14 -10.77 -48.07 7.28
C PHE A 14 -11.30 -46.63 7.38
N LEU A 15 -10.71 -45.82 8.26
CA LEU A 15 -10.84 -44.37 8.18
C LEU A 15 -10.04 -43.89 6.97
N GLY A 16 -10.73 -43.72 5.84
CA GLY A 16 -10.21 -42.99 4.70
C GLY A 16 -9.95 -41.54 5.12
N PHE A 17 -8.67 -41.21 5.28
CA PHE A 17 -8.20 -39.84 5.41
C PHE A 17 -8.40 -39.16 4.05
N PHE A 18 -9.59 -38.59 3.81
CA PHE A 18 -9.76 -37.62 2.74
C PHE A 18 -9.00 -36.36 3.15
N SER A 19 -7.75 -36.25 2.71
CA SER A 19 -7.09 -34.97 2.61
C SER A 19 -7.87 -34.14 1.59
N ALA A 20 -8.79 -33.32 2.09
CA ALA A 20 -9.34 -32.22 1.31
C ALA A 20 -8.17 -31.31 0.96
N PHE A 21 -7.56 -31.53 -0.21
CA PHE A 21 -6.73 -30.54 -0.86
C PHE A 21 -7.63 -29.33 -1.09
N SER A 22 -7.55 -28.35 -0.21
CA SER A 22 -8.02 -27.00 -0.48
C SER A 22 -7.20 -26.49 -1.66
N SER A 23 -7.63 -26.75 -2.89
CA SER A 23 -7.14 -25.99 -4.04
C SER A 23 -7.40 -24.53 -3.73
N ALA A 24 -6.35 -23.77 -3.48
CA ALA A 24 -6.44 -22.32 -3.33
C ALA A 24 -7.25 -21.79 -4.51
N MET A 25 -8.37 -21.09 -4.22
CA MET A 25 -9.20 -20.53 -5.27
C MET A 25 -8.34 -19.64 -6.16
N LYS A 26 -8.31 -19.94 -7.47
CA LYS A 26 -7.56 -19.17 -8.44
C LYS A 26 -8.23 -17.80 -8.64
N CYS A 27 -7.42 -16.75 -8.73
CA CYS A 27 -7.92 -15.43 -9.07
C CYS A 27 -8.34 -15.37 -10.55
N PRO A 28 -9.42 -14.65 -10.90
CA PRO A 28 -9.94 -14.66 -12.26
C PRO A 28 -9.13 -13.76 -13.21
N GLY A 29 -8.88 -14.24 -14.43
CA GLY A 29 -8.34 -13.45 -15.53
C GLY A 29 -6.90 -12.93 -15.31
N VAL A 30 -6.62 -11.78 -15.92
CA VAL A 30 -5.34 -11.07 -15.86
C VAL A 30 -5.51 -9.85 -14.95
N ALA A 31 -4.52 -9.59 -14.10
CA ALA A 31 -4.44 -8.37 -13.32
C ALA A 31 -3.17 -7.59 -13.64
N HIS A 32 -3.33 -6.27 -13.74
CA HIS A 32 -2.25 -5.33 -14.04
C HIS A 32 -2.02 -4.45 -12.82
N TYR A 33 -0.75 -4.26 -12.49
CA TYR A 33 -0.28 -3.47 -11.36
C TYR A 33 0.76 -2.46 -11.83
N LYS A 34 0.81 -1.31 -11.17
CA LYS A 34 2.00 -0.46 -11.12
C LYS A 34 2.73 -0.75 -9.83
N LEU A 35 4.01 -1.09 -9.97
CA LEU A 35 4.95 -1.21 -8.87
C LEU A 35 5.66 0.14 -8.67
N SER A 36 5.73 0.57 -7.41
CA SER A 36 6.58 1.67 -6.95
C SER A 36 7.62 1.15 -5.97
N PHE A 37 8.82 1.74 -6.01
CA PHE A 37 9.90 1.52 -5.06
C PHE A 37 10.26 2.84 -4.36
N TYR A 38 10.49 2.76 -3.05
CA TYR A 38 10.92 3.88 -2.22
C TYR A 38 12.23 3.50 -1.53
N GLY A 39 13.33 4.14 -1.92
CA GLY A 39 14.63 3.94 -1.30
C GLY A 39 14.66 4.54 0.11
N LYS A 40 15.27 3.83 1.06
CA LYS A 40 15.47 4.27 2.45
C LYS A 40 16.92 4.16 2.91
N TRP A 41 17.86 4.13 1.98
CA TRP A 41 19.28 3.94 2.27
C TRP A 41 20.06 5.26 2.18
N SER A 42 20.50 5.76 3.33
CA SER A 42 21.22 7.03 3.47
C SER A 42 22.10 7.04 4.72
N THR A 43 22.97 8.04 4.86
CA THR A 43 23.78 8.26 6.07
C THR A 43 22.94 8.46 7.33
N MET A 44 21.71 8.94 7.16
CA MET A 44 20.79 9.27 8.26
C MET A 44 20.00 8.06 8.72
N THR A 45 19.56 7.21 7.79
CA THR A 45 18.82 5.98 8.09
C THR A 45 19.72 4.80 8.44
N HIS A 46 20.94 4.77 7.88
CA HIS A 46 21.91 3.70 8.06
C HIS A 46 23.27 4.29 8.48
N PRO A 47 23.37 4.90 9.67
CA PRO A 47 24.61 5.52 10.12
C PRO A 47 25.72 4.46 10.15
N ASN A 48 26.85 4.76 9.53
CA ASN A 48 28.02 3.88 9.38
C ASN A 48 27.84 2.66 8.45
N ALA A 49 26.66 2.48 7.85
CA ALA A 49 26.39 1.42 6.86
C ALA A 49 26.02 2.04 5.49
N VAL A 50 26.89 2.94 5.04
CA VAL A 50 26.87 3.57 3.71
C VAL A 50 28.27 3.60 3.12
N PRO A 51 28.43 3.62 1.78
CA PRO A 51 29.73 3.68 1.14
C PRO A 51 30.47 4.99 1.48
N THR A 52 31.77 4.89 1.77
CA THR A 52 32.63 6.06 2.00
C THR A 52 33.12 6.70 0.70
N LYS A 53 33.00 5.98 -0.42
CA LYS A 53 33.29 6.45 -1.79
C LYS A 53 32.12 6.09 -2.70
N GLY A 54 31.67 7.05 -3.51
CA GLY A 54 30.45 6.91 -4.32
C GLY A 54 29.20 7.33 -3.56
N PHE A 55 28.04 7.07 -4.13
CA PHE A 55 26.73 7.38 -3.55
C PHE A 55 25.96 6.08 -3.30
N PRO A 56 25.17 6.00 -2.20
CA PRO A 56 24.27 4.87 -2.00
C PRO A 56 23.25 4.85 -3.13
N MET A 57 23.22 3.75 -3.89
CA MET A 57 22.32 3.57 -5.03
C MET A 57 21.78 2.15 -5.10
N PHE A 58 20.72 1.97 -5.89
CA PHE A 58 20.16 0.68 -6.24
C PHE A 58 20.22 0.46 -7.76
N SER A 59 20.53 -0.75 -8.23
CA SER A 59 20.43 -1.04 -9.67
C SER A 59 18.97 -1.04 -10.13
N PRO A 60 18.69 -0.88 -11.44
CA PRO A 60 17.33 -0.98 -11.95
C PRO A 60 16.66 -2.30 -11.56
N TRP A 61 15.42 -2.24 -11.08
CA TRP A 61 14.65 -3.43 -10.71
C TRP A 61 14.44 -4.37 -11.90
N VAL A 62 14.66 -5.67 -11.67
CA VAL A 62 14.38 -6.74 -12.63
C VAL A 62 13.73 -7.93 -11.94
N GLY A 63 12.85 -8.62 -12.64
CA GLY A 63 12.21 -9.83 -12.13
C GLY A 63 11.16 -10.37 -13.08
N ALA A 64 10.23 -11.16 -12.57
CA ALA A 64 9.14 -11.68 -13.38
C ALA A 64 7.92 -12.12 -12.56
N SER A 65 6.77 -12.25 -13.23
CA SER A 65 5.65 -13.03 -12.72
C SER A 65 5.80 -14.52 -13.05
N HIS A 66 5.43 -15.40 -12.12
CA HIS A 66 5.72 -16.82 -12.20
C HIS A 66 4.72 -17.71 -11.43
N VAL A 67 4.82 -19.02 -11.66
CA VAL A 67 4.11 -20.08 -10.92
C VAL A 67 4.69 -20.27 -9.52
N ALA A 68 3.95 -20.92 -8.61
CA ALA A 68 4.34 -21.11 -7.21
C ALA A 68 5.64 -21.94 -7.01
N ASP A 69 5.93 -22.88 -7.91
CA ASP A 69 7.06 -23.81 -7.83
C ASP A 69 8.33 -23.26 -8.50
N TYR A 70 8.26 -22.10 -9.13
CA TYR A 70 9.44 -21.38 -9.61
C TYR A 70 10.08 -20.55 -8.50
N SER A 71 11.42 -20.53 -8.49
CA SER A 71 12.21 -19.69 -7.60
C SER A 71 13.25 -18.95 -8.44
N MET A 72 13.17 -17.61 -8.46
CA MET A 72 14.20 -16.77 -9.09
C MET A 72 15.46 -16.73 -8.21
N TRP A 73 15.25 -16.52 -6.91
CA TRP A 73 16.23 -16.62 -5.84
C TRP A 73 15.46 -16.88 -4.54
N LYS A 74 16.06 -17.58 -3.57
CA LYS A 74 15.47 -17.82 -2.23
C LYS A 74 16.58 -17.95 -1.19
N PRO A 75 16.29 -17.63 0.09
CA PRO A 75 17.23 -17.89 1.18
C PRO A 75 17.66 -19.36 1.19
N GLY A 76 18.96 -19.61 1.30
CA GLY A 76 19.52 -20.96 1.34
C GLY A 76 19.74 -21.63 -0.02
N MET A 77 19.43 -20.97 -1.15
CA MET A 77 19.77 -21.45 -2.50
C MET A 77 21.03 -20.76 -3.02
N MET A 78 21.80 -21.44 -3.88
CA MET A 78 22.86 -20.78 -4.67
C MET A 78 22.24 -19.84 -5.71
N ALA A 79 22.84 -18.67 -5.89
CA ALA A 79 22.46 -17.72 -6.94
C ALA A 79 22.69 -18.32 -8.34
N SER A 80 21.75 -18.09 -9.28
CA SER A 80 22.00 -18.35 -10.70
C SER A 80 23.06 -17.39 -11.25
N LYS A 81 23.58 -17.63 -12.45
CA LYS A 81 24.51 -16.70 -13.10
C LYS A 81 23.85 -15.36 -13.41
N GLY A 82 22.55 -15.35 -13.70
CA GLY A 82 21.75 -14.14 -13.80
C GLY A 82 21.65 -13.37 -12.48
N VAL A 83 21.34 -14.05 -11.37
CA VAL A 83 21.24 -13.41 -10.05
C VAL A 83 22.60 -12.89 -9.59
N GLN A 84 23.67 -13.67 -9.77
CA GLN A 84 25.06 -13.27 -9.52
C GLN A 84 25.40 -11.97 -10.28
N GLN A 85 25.13 -11.92 -11.59
CA GLN A 85 25.45 -10.73 -12.39
C GLN A 85 24.71 -9.48 -11.90
N VAL A 86 23.44 -9.62 -11.49
CA VAL A 86 22.71 -8.50 -10.90
C VAL A 86 23.35 -8.07 -9.60
N ALA A 87 23.66 -9.02 -8.70
CA ALA A 87 24.20 -8.75 -7.38
C ALA A 87 25.59 -8.12 -7.40
N GLU A 88 26.45 -8.46 -8.35
CA GLU A 88 27.83 -7.96 -8.42
C GLU A 88 27.98 -6.69 -9.28
N THR A 89 27.13 -6.54 -10.31
CA THR A 89 27.35 -5.48 -11.32
C THR A 89 26.12 -4.61 -11.59
N GLY A 90 24.95 -5.00 -11.08
CA GLY A 90 23.67 -4.36 -11.39
C GLY A 90 23.18 -4.61 -12.82
N ASN A 91 23.94 -5.35 -13.64
CA ASN A 91 23.55 -5.72 -14.99
C ASN A 91 22.58 -6.90 -14.94
N SER A 92 21.43 -6.77 -15.62
CA SER A 92 20.38 -7.79 -15.62
C SER A 92 20.30 -8.61 -16.90
N SER A 93 21.25 -8.47 -17.82
CA SER A 93 21.19 -9.11 -19.14
C SER A 93 21.07 -10.63 -19.03
N LEU A 94 21.94 -11.28 -18.24
CA LEU A 94 21.90 -12.73 -18.06
C LEU A 94 20.62 -13.19 -17.34
N LEU A 95 20.16 -12.45 -16.33
CA LEU A 95 18.92 -12.81 -15.63
C LEU A 95 17.70 -12.70 -16.55
N ARG A 96 17.66 -11.69 -17.42
CA ARG A 96 16.59 -11.54 -18.41
C ARG A 96 16.57 -12.72 -19.38
N ASP A 97 17.74 -13.15 -19.85
CA ASP A 97 17.85 -14.30 -20.75
C ASP A 97 17.38 -15.58 -20.05
N GLU A 98 17.79 -15.81 -18.80
CA GLU A 98 17.29 -16.92 -17.97
C GLU A 98 15.75 -16.90 -17.85
N LEU A 99 15.17 -15.75 -17.53
CA LEU A 99 13.72 -15.59 -17.38
C LEU A 99 12.98 -15.78 -18.72
N MET A 100 13.53 -15.32 -19.83
CA MET A 100 12.98 -15.53 -21.17
C MET A 100 13.01 -17.01 -21.55
N MET A 101 14.08 -17.73 -21.22
CA MET A 101 14.16 -19.18 -21.44
C MET A 101 13.11 -19.93 -20.60
N ARG A 102 12.92 -19.56 -19.32
CA ARG A 102 11.88 -20.14 -18.45
C ARG A 102 10.47 -19.89 -18.99
N MET A 103 10.24 -18.73 -19.59
CA MET A 103 8.97 -18.35 -20.22
C MET A 103 8.68 -19.19 -21.46
N MET A 104 9.66 -19.33 -22.37
CA MET A 104 9.47 -20.02 -23.65
C MET A 104 9.40 -21.55 -23.53
N TYR A 105 10.25 -22.15 -22.69
CA TYR A 105 10.46 -23.60 -22.70
C TYR A 105 9.84 -24.30 -21.48
N ASN A 106 10.03 -23.75 -20.27
CA ASN A 106 9.52 -24.37 -19.04
C ASN A 106 8.08 -23.97 -18.72
N LYS A 107 7.62 -22.82 -19.25
CA LYS A 107 6.33 -22.19 -18.93
C LYS A 107 6.13 -21.97 -17.43
N THR A 108 7.21 -21.72 -16.70
CA THR A 108 7.17 -21.39 -15.27
C THR A 108 7.21 -19.88 -15.01
N VAL A 109 7.52 -19.09 -16.03
CA VAL A 109 7.52 -17.62 -16.00
C VAL A 109 6.51 -17.10 -17.02
N TRP A 110 5.80 -16.01 -16.72
CA TRP A 110 4.80 -15.40 -17.60
C TRP A 110 5.29 -14.09 -18.21
N LYS A 111 5.59 -13.08 -17.39
CA LYS A 111 5.99 -11.75 -17.87
C LYS A 111 7.23 -11.27 -17.16
N LEU A 112 8.17 -10.76 -17.95
CA LEU A 112 9.31 -10.01 -17.44
C LEU A 112 8.83 -8.71 -16.80
N ILE A 113 9.38 -8.39 -15.63
CA ILE A 113 9.18 -7.11 -14.95
C ILE A 113 10.52 -6.38 -15.00
N GLN A 114 10.49 -5.14 -15.46
CA GLN A 114 11.71 -4.36 -15.64
C GLN A 114 11.44 -2.87 -15.43
N GLN A 115 12.26 -2.27 -14.56
CA GLN A 115 12.34 -0.82 -14.47
C GLN A 115 12.86 -0.20 -15.77
N GLN A 116 12.21 0.88 -16.18
CA GLN A 116 12.74 1.77 -17.22
C GLN A 116 13.64 2.83 -16.57
N GLY A 117 14.75 3.18 -17.22
CA GLY A 117 15.71 4.16 -16.71
C GLY A 117 16.96 3.53 -16.07
N GLY A 118 17.72 4.37 -15.36
CA GLY A 118 19.00 4.01 -14.77
C GLY A 118 18.92 3.64 -13.27
N PRO A 119 20.07 3.50 -12.62
CA PRO A 119 20.17 3.30 -11.17
C PRO A 119 19.42 4.37 -10.37
N ILE A 120 18.99 4.01 -9.17
CA ILE A 120 18.14 4.79 -8.27
C ILE A 120 19.01 5.29 -7.12
N ASN A 121 18.96 6.57 -6.74
CA ASN A 121 19.66 6.98 -5.52
C ASN A 121 19.00 6.34 -4.28
N GLY A 122 19.76 6.18 -3.20
CA GLY A 122 19.34 5.43 -2.02
C GLY A 122 18.08 5.93 -1.33
N THR A 123 17.69 7.20 -1.54
CA THR A 123 16.47 7.83 -0.99
C THR A 123 15.44 8.20 -2.07
N ASP A 124 15.72 7.87 -3.33
CA ASP A 124 14.84 8.22 -4.43
C ASP A 124 13.67 7.25 -4.55
N MET A 125 12.65 7.70 -5.27
CA MET A 125 11.43 6.97 -5.55
C MET A 125 11.33 6.71 -7.05
N VAL A 126 10.96 5.47 -7.40
CA VAL A 126 10.63 5.09 -8.77
C VAL A 126 9.20 4.56 -8.79
N GLU A 127 8.38 5.07 -9.71
CA GLU A 127 7.00 4.64 -9.87
C GLU A 127 6.72 4.07 -11.26
N GLY A 128 5.64 3.31 -11.36
CA GLY A 128 5.04 2.99 -12.64
C GLY A 128 5.66 1.79 -13.35
N ILE A 129 6.46 0.98 -12.65
CA ILE A 129 6.99 -0.29 -13.18
C ILE A 129 5.82 -1.24 -13.43
N ASP A 130 5.67 -1.69 -14.68
CA ASP A 130 4.54 -2.55 -15.06
C ASP A 130 4.70 -3.98 -14.52
N VAL A 131 3.64 -4.47 -13.89
CA VAL A 131 3.54 -5.84 -13.40
C VAL A 131 2.23 -6.45 -13.89
N GLU A 132 2.34 -7.63 -14.50
CA GLU A 132 1.18 -8.39 -14.99
C GLU A 132 1.21 -9.81 -14.43
N VAL A 133 0.10 -10.22 -13.83
CA VAL A 133 -0.10 -11.55 -13.23
C VAL A 133 -1.38 -12.17 -13.74
N THR A 134 -1.43 -13.51 -13.71
CA THR A 134 -2.60 -14.28 -14.12
C THR A 134 -2.91 -15.38 -13.09
N ALA A 135 -4.08 -16.00 -13.20
CA ALA A 135 -4.50 -17.11 -12.35
C ALA A 135 -3.44 -18.22 -12.18
N ASP A 136 -2.66 -18.47 -13.23
CA ASP A 136 -1.63 -19.51 -13.26
C ASP A 136 -0.25 -18.98 -12.83
N TYR A 137 -0.03 -17.67 -12.94
CA TYR A 137 1.23 -17.01 -12.59
C TYR A 137 1.00 -15.84 -11.61
N PRO A 138 0.54 -16.10 -10.37
CA PRO A 138 0.13 -15.06 -9.43
C PRO A 138 1.28 -14.50 -8.56
N TYR A 139 2.47 -15.09 -8.66
CA TYR A 139 3.63 -14.72 -7.85
C TYR A 139 4.56 -13.78 -8.61
N VAL A 140 5.24 -12.90 -7.88
CA VAL A 140 6.25 -11.98 -8.41
C VAL A 140 7.53 -12.10 -7.60
N SER A 141 8.67 -12.28 -8.27
CA SER A 141 10.00 -12.13 -7.68
C SER A 141 10.77 -11.01 -8.36
N LEU A 142 11.51 -10.24 -7.58
CA LEU A 142 12.25 -9.03 -7.98
C LEU A 142 13.61 -8.98 -7.29
N ILE A 143 14.58 -8.34 -7.93
CA ILE A 143 15.93 -8.11 -7.40
C ILE A 143 16.47 -6.76 -7.87
N SER A 144 17.25 -6.11 -7.00
CA SER A 144 18.00 -4.89 -7.28
C SER A 144 19.28 -4.88 -6.44
N MET A 145 20.43 -4.59 -7.05
CA MET A 145 21.73 -4.53 -6.39
C MET A 145 21.81 -3.36 -5.42
N ILE A 146 22.50 -3.53 -4.29
CA ILE A 146 22.98 -2.44 -3.44
C ILE A 146 24.30 -1.94 -4.03
N ILE A 147 24.38 -0.67 -4.43
CA ILE A 147 25.54 -0.12 -5.13
C ILE A 147 26.25 0.96 -4.29
N PRO A 148 27.58 0.90 -4.13
CA PRO A 148 28.45 -0.23 -4.48
C PRO A 148 28.32 -1.33 -3.41
N SER A 149 28.53 -2.59 -3.78
CA SER A 149 28.70 -3.70 -2.86
C SER A 149 29.41 -4.86 -3.59
N PRO A 150 29.95 -5.85 -2.85
CA PRO A 150 30.54 -7.04 -3.44
C PRO A 150 29.50 -7.83 -4.25
N ASP A 151 28.45 -8.31 -3.58
CA ASP A 151 27.36 -9.07 -4.19
C ASP A 151 26.02 -8.88 -3.43
N TRP A 152 25.84 -7.69 -2.84
CA TRP A 152 24.70 -7.43 -1.98
C TRP A 152 23.50 -6.90 -2.77
N PHE A 153 22.30 -7.35 -2.43
CA PHE A 153 21.08 -6.95 -3.12
C PHE A 153 19.89 -6.80 -2.18
N ILE A 154 18.83 -6.16 -2.67
CA ILE A 154 17.50 -6.15 -2.08
C ILE A 154 16.50 -6.79 -3.05
N GLY A 155 15.41 -7.33 -2.51
CA GLY A 155 14.37 -7.89 -3.36
C GLY A 155 13.21 -8.48 -2.60
N GLY A 156 12.20 -8.88 -3.37
CA GLY A 156 11.11 -9.72 -2.90
C GLY A 156 11.10 -11.04 -3.64
N ASP A 157 10.98 -12.14 -2.91
CA ASP A 157 10.76 -13.47 -3.46
C ASP A 157 9.28 -13.87 -3.33
N SER A 158 8.72 -14.41 -4.42
CA SER A 158 7.43 -15.11 -4.43
C SER A 158 6.29 -14.30 -3.77
N ILE A 159 6.21 -13.00 -4.10
CA ILE A 159 5.15 -12.11 -3.64
C ILE A 159 3.83 -12.53 -4.30
N ASN A 160 2.90 -13.08 -3.52
CA ASN A 160 1.61 -13.54 -4.04
C ASN A 160 0.59 -12.40 -4.12
N LEU A 161 0.26 -11.97 -5.35
CA LEU A 161 -0.75 -10.93 -5.59
C LEU A 161 -2.19 -11.47 -5.63
N CYS A 162 -2.37 -12.80 -5.57
CA CYS A 162 -3.67 -13.45 -5.48
C CYS A 162 -3.97 -13.91 -4.04
N ASN A 163 -5.07 -13.43 -3.45
CA ASN A 163 -5.48 -13.79 -2.10
C ASN A 163 -6.88 -14.40 -2.09
N ASN A 164 -6.99 -15.70 -1.78
CA ASN A 164 -8.28 -16.40 -1.64
C ASN A 164 -9.24 -16.14 -2.81
N GLY A 165 -8.77 -16.35 -4.05
CA GLY A 165 -9.57 -16.13 -5.27
C GLY A 165 -9.76 -14.67 -5.68
N ASN A 166 -9.21 -13.72 -4.94
CA ASN A 166 -9.30 -12.29 -5.25
C ASN A 166 -7.92 -11.67 -5.43
N TRP A 167 -7.73 -11.00 -6.56
CA TRP A 167 -6.56 -10.16 -6.78
C TRP A 167 -6.50 -9.06 -5.73
N ARG A 168 -5.34 -8.88 -5.09
CA ARG A 168 -5.12 -7.81 -4.12
C ARG A 168 -5.24 -6.46 -4.83
N ASP A 169 -5.95 -5.50 -4.25
CA ASP A 169 -6.04 -4.15 -4.82
C ASP A 169 -4.74 -3.37 -4.61
N SER A 170 -4.10 -3.58 -3.46
CA SER A 170 -2.75 -3.14 -3.16
C SER A 170 -1.98 -4.20 -2.37
N TRP A 171 -0.65 -4.17 -2.45
CA TRP A 171 0.22 -4.98 -1.61
C TRP A 171 1.52 -4.26 -1.34
N ASN A 172 1.92 -4.23 -0.08
CA ASN A 172 3.06 -3.47 0.39
C ASN A 172 4.11 -4.43 0.97
N VAL A 173 5.35 -4.30 0.53
CA VAL A 173 6.51 -4.95 1.14
C VAL A 173 7.30 -3.85 1.86
N ALA A 174 7.08 -3.74 3.17
CA ALA A 174 7.63 -2.66 3.99
C ALA A 174 9.08 -2.90 4.44
N MET A 175 9.55 -4.15 4.38
CA MET A 175 10.89 -4.55 4.79
C MET A 175 11.62 -5.18 3.61
N LEU A 176 12.67 -4.51 3.14
CA LEU A 176 13.63 -5.03 2.19
C LEU A 176 15.00 -5.06 2.89
N PRO A 177 15.37 -6.19 3.51
CA PRO A 177 16.68 -6.31 4.13
C PRO A 177 17.75 -6.48 3.04
N PRO A 178 19.02 -6.16 3.34
CA PRO A 178 20.13 -6.52 2.48
C PRO A 178 20.33 -8.05 2.47
N TRP A 179 20.57 -8.60 1.29
CA TRP A 179 20.91 -10.00 1.04
C TRP A 179 22.30 -10.10 0.46
N ASP A 180 23.03 -11.14 0.83
CA ASP A 180 24.32 -11.55 0.28
C ASP A 180 24.05 -12.68 -0.74
N ALA A 181 24.60 -12.58 -1.95
CA ALA A 181 24.35 -13.58 -3.00
C ALA A 181 25.20 -14.85 -2.84
N GLY A 182 26.25 -14.80 -2.01
CA GLY A 182 27.20 -15.87 -1.78
C GLY A 182 28.18 -16.06 -2.93
N THR A 183 28.44 -15.04 -3.75
CA THR A 183 29.30 -15.10 -4.94
C THR A 183 30.56 -14.23 -4.82
N ASP A 184 30.57 -13.22 -3.94
CA ASP A 184 31.75 -12.40 -3.64
C ASP A 184 31.97 -12.33 -2.10
N SER A 185 33.22 -12.55 -1.66
CA SER A 185 33.62 -12.61 -0.24
C SER A 185 34.06 -11.25 0.32
N GLY A 186 33.89 -10.16 -0.44
CA GLY A 186 34.13 -8.80 0.02
C GLY A 186 33.27 -8.46 1.24
N THR A 187 33.86 -7.73 2.19
CA THR A 187 33.19 -7.43 3.48
C THR A 187 32.77 -5.97 3.60
N THR A 188 33.07 -5.15 2.58
CA THR A 188 32.75 -3.72 2.58
C THR A 188 32.16 -3.28 1.24
N PHE A 189 31.41 -2.18 1.23
CA PHE A 189 30.78 -1.66 0.01
C PHE A 189 31.73 -1.45 -1.17
N THR A 190 33.01 -1.18 -0.90
CA THR A 190 34.03 -0.94 -1.94
C THR A 190 35.20 -1.92 -1.81
N ALA A 191 34.93 -3.14 -1.34
CA ALA A 191 35.92 -4.21 -1.35
C ALA A 191 36.35 -4.50 -2.80
N ASP A 192 37.58 -4.95 -2.98
CA ASP A 192 37.99 -5.53 -4.26
C ASP A 192 37.19 -6.82 -4.50
N ASP A 193 37.01 -7.18 -5.77
CA ASP A 193 36.33 -8.40 -6.20
C ASP A 193 37.06 -9.64 -5.67
N VAL A 194 36.35 -10.48 -4.89
CA VAL A 194 36.87 -11.74 -4.32
C VAL A 194 35.85 -12.85 -4.50
N GLU A 195 35.90 -13.57 -5.62
CA GLU A 195 35.02 -14.73 -5.89
C GLU A 195 34.96 -15.70 -4.69
N THR A 196 33.73 -15.98 -4.24
CA THR A 196 33.45 -16.96 -3.19
C THR A 196 33.56 -18.38 -3.75
N SER A 197 34.55 -19.15 -3.27
CA SER A 197 34.81 -20.51 -3.76
C SER A 197 34.95 -21.54 -2.61
N PRO A 198 34.06 -22.55 -2.54
CA PRO A 198 32.89 -22.77 -3.40
C PRO A 198 31.81 -21.71 -3.17
N GLN A 199 30.94 -21.49 -4.18
CA GLN A 199 29.82 -20.56 -4.09
C GLN A 199 28.97 -20.83 -2.84
N GLY A 200 28.67 -19.77 -2.10
CA GLY A 200 27.78 -19.79 -0.94
C GLY A 200 26.31 -19.83 -1.31
N ASN A 201 25.47 -19.90 -0.29
CA ASN A 201 24.02 -19.75 -0.44
C ASN A 201 23.61 -18.30 -0.18
N ILE A 202 22.56 -17.86 -0.85
CA ILE A 202 21.93 -16.58 -0.60
C ILE A 202 21.47 -16.50 0.86
N ALA A 203 21.89 -15.45 1.57
CA ALA A 203 21.62 -15.26 2.98
C ALA A 203 21.23 -13.81 3.29
N VAL A 204 20.36 -13.61 4.28
CA VAL A 204 20.04 -12.26 4.76
C VAL A 204 21.23 -11.72 5.54
N ILE A 205 21.70 -10.53 5.18
CA ILE A 205 22.74 -9.84 5.93
C ILE A 205 22.13 -9.38 7.26
N ASN A 206 22.84 -9.68 8.35
CA ASN A 206 22.47 -9.26 9.69
C ASN A 206 23.67 -8.63 10.40
N THR A 207 23.43 -8.05 11.58
CA THR A 207 24.43 -7.27 12.33
C THR A 207 25.56 -8.10 12.93
N MET A 208 25.51 -9.43 12.81
CA MET A 208 26.58 -10.36 13.25
C MET A 208 27.48 -10.81 12.11
N MET A 209 27.09 -10.62 10.85
CA MET A 209 27.89 -10.99 9.68
C MET A 209 29.00 -9.97 9.44
N ASN A 210 30.16 -10.43 8.95
CA ASN A 210 31.31 -9.57 8.64
C ASN A 210 31.09 -8.76 7.37
N THR A 211 30.22 -7.75 7.48
CA THR A 211 29.81 -6.83 6.41
C THR A 211 29.87 -5.40 6.93
N SER A 212 29.63 -4.40 6.07
CA SER A 212 29.49 -3.01 6.50
C SER A 212 28.28 -2.75 7.40
N PHE A 213 27.40 -3.73 7.61
CA PHE A 213 26.26 -3.65 8.53
C PHE A 213 26.56 -4.26 9.91
N MET A 214 27.78 -4.76 10.13
CA MET A 214 28.18 -5.35 11.41
C MET A 214 28.08 -4.32 12.55
N ASN A 215 27.65 -4.78 13.74
CA ASN A 215 27.59 -3.98 14.97
C ASN A 215 26.68 -2.75 14.91
N LEU A 216 25.76 -2.66 13.95
CA LEU A 216 24.67 -1.69 14.02
C LEU A 216 23.84 -1.95 15.27
N GLN A 217 23.40 -0.87 15.94
CA GLN A 217 22.57 -0.98 17.12
C GLN A 217 21.16 -1.41 16.71
N GLY A 218 20.76 -2.63 17.11
CA GLY A 218 19.44 -3.19 16.79
C GLY A 218 19.44 -4.00 15.49
N GLU A 219 18.27 -4.12 14.86
CA GLU A 219 18.12 -4.72 13.54
C GLU A 219 18.52 -3.72 12.44
N ILE A 220 18.98 -4.23 11.29
CA ILE A 220 19.25 -3.38 10.13
C ILE A 220 17.91 -2.76 9.69
N PRO A 221 17.79 -1.42 9.62
CA PRO A 221 16.58 -0.79 9.10
C PRO A 221 16.29 -1.24 7.66
N THR A 222 15.05 -1.09 7.23
CA THR A 222 14.72 -1.43 5.84
C THR A 222 15.50 -0.56 4.86
N MET A 223 16.06 -1.18 3.80
CA MET A 223 16.77 -0.47 2.74
C MET A 223 15.81 0.23 1.77
N GLY A 224 14.54 -0.17 1.77
CA GLY A 224 13.50 0.43 0.94
C GLY A 224 12.19 -0.34 1.01
N MET A 225 11.24 0.05 0.17
CA MET A 225 9.88 -0.49 0.21
C MET A 225 9.33 -0.71 -1.20
N LEU A 226 8.54 -1.77 -1.39
CA LEU A 226 7.80 -2.01 -2.65
C LEU A 226 6.30 -1.82 -2.43
N MET A 227 5.65 -1.15 -3.38
CA MET A 227 4.20 -0.98 -3.40
C MET A 227 3.63 -1.46 -4.72
N PHE A 228 2.81 -2.50 -4.69
CA PHE A 228 2.01 -2.94 -5.83
C PHE A 228 0.64 -2.28 -5.74
N GLN A 229 0.28 -1.53 -6.77
CA GLN A 229 -1.04 -0.95 -6.91
C GLN A 229 -1.73 -1.51 -8.15
N ARG A 230 -2.87 -2.16 -7.97
CA ARG A 230 -3.66 -2.66 -9.10
C ARG A 230 -4.21 -1.49 -9.91
N VAL A 231 -4.05 -1.54 -11.22
CA VAL A 231 -4.46 -0.47 -12.16
C VAL A 231 -5.88 -0.73 -12.65
N ASN A 232 -6.18 -1.98 -12.99
CA ASN A 232 -7.45 -2.35 -13.55
C ASN A 232 -8.38 -2.83 -12.44
N LYS A 233 -9.49 -2.14 -12.25
CA LYS A 233 -10.62 -2.66 -11.48
C LYS A 233 -10.96 -4.03 -12.09
N PRO A 234 -11.12 -5.12 -11.31
CA PRO A 234 -11.80 -6.30 -11.83
C PRO A 234 -13.15 -5.82 -12.36
N THR A 235 -13.75 -6.53 -13.32
CA THR A 235 -15.09 -6.20 -13.83
C THR A 235 -16.12 -6.36 -12.70
N GLN A 236 -16.13 -5.41 -11.77
CA GLN A 236 -17.15 -5.24 -10.75
C GLN A 236 -18.34 -4.65 -11.48
N TYR A 237 -19.50 -5.20 -11.20
CA TYR A 237 -20.76 -4.64 -11.66
C TYR A 237 -20.80 -3.17 -11.24
N MET A 238 -20.85 -2.26 -12.22
CA MET A 238 -20.95 -0.84 -11.94
C MET A 238 -22.36 -0.54 -11.45
N CYS A 239 -22.46 0.08 -10.29
CA CYS A 239 -23.72 0.59 -9.82
C CYS A 239 -24.28 1.60 -10.81
N SER A 240 -25.59 1.61 -11.03
CA SER A 240 -26.22 2.56 -11.95
C SER A 240 -26.60 3.85 -11.22
N GLY A 241 -26.50 4.97 -11.95
CA GLY A 241 -26.90 6.30 -11.46
C GLY A 241 -26.01 6.87 -10.35
N GLU A 242 -26.50 7.97 -9.76
CA GLU A 242 -25.94 8.57 -8.56
C GLU A 242 -26.62 8.02 -7.30
N GLN A 243 -25.85 7.91 -6.23
CA GLN A 243 -26.36 7.57 -4.91
C GLN A 243 -25.78 8.50 -3.86
N LYS A 244 -26.67 9.10 -3.08
CA LYS A 244 -26.29 9.90 -1.92
C LYS A 244 -26.05 8.99 -0.71
N TYR A 245 -25.06 9.33 0.09
CA TYR A 245 -24.76 8.67 1.35
C TYR A 245 -24.67 9.69 2.47
N MET A 246 -25.17 9.30 3.63
CA MET A 246 -24.84 9.93 4.90
C MET A 246 -23.49 9.38 5.38
N LEU A 247 -22.47 10.22 5.39
CA LEU A 247 -21.19 9.93 6.03
C LEU A 247 -21.29 10.37 7.49
N LYS A 248 -21.11 9.44 8.42
CA LYS A 248 -21.05 9.69 9.87
C LYS A 248 -19.63 9.39 10.37
N PHE A 249 -18.93 10.40 10.83
CA PHE A 249 -17.65 10.28 11.52
C PHE A 249 -17.90 10.35 13.03
N GLU A 250 -17.44 9.34 13.76
CA GLU A 250 -17.60 9.20 15.20
C GLU A 250 -16.22 9.20 15.86
N GLY A 251 -15.87 10.32 16.51
CA GLY A 251 -14.69 10.43 17.35
C GLY A 251 -14.77 9.41 18.48
N MET A 252 -13.66 8.72 18.72
CA MET A 252 -13.57 7.59 19.62
C MET A 252 -12.38 7.69 20.57
N TRP A 253 -11.63 8.79 20.49
CA TRP A 253 -10.42 9.05 21.24
C TRP A 253 -10.77 9.68 22.58
N THR A 254 -10.61 8.91 23.65
CA THR A 254 -10.86 9.35 25.03
C THR A 254 -9.74 8.90 25.95
N GLU A 255 -9.54 9.61 27.06
CA GLU A 255 -8.52 9.27 28.06
C GLU A 255 -8.70 7.85 28.60
N GLN A 256 -9.95 7.39 28.78
CA GLN A 256 -10.21 6.04 29.26
C GLN A 256 -9.78 4.95 28.26
N ARG A 257 -9.90 5.24 26.96
CA ARG A 257 -9.54 4.28 25.92
C ARG A 257 -8.05 4.31 25.59
N GLN A 258 -7.45 5.49 25.66
CA GLN A 258 -6.08 5.75 25.25
C GLN A 258 -5.42 6.73 26.23
N PRO A 259 -5.06 6.28 27.45
CA PRO A 259 -4.55 7.17 28.50
C PRO A 259 -3.11 7.64 28.24
N MET A 260 -2.34 6.86 27.48
CA MET A 260 -0.93 7.16 27.21
C MET A 260 -0.78 8.44 26.38
N GLY A 261 -0.18 9.47 26.98
CA GLY A 261 0.05 10.76 26.33
C GLY A 261 -1.21 11.57 26.02
N TYR A 262 -2.38 11.21 26.58
CA TYR A 262 -3.64 11.86 26.25
C TYR A 262 -3.56 13.39 26.49
N PRO A 263 -3.75 14.22 25.45
CA PRO A 263 -3.50 15.65 25.56
C PRO A 263 -4.68 16.38 26.21
N SER A 264 -4.43 17.61 26.68
CA SER A 264 -5.45 18.43 27.36
C SER A 264 -6.57 18.94 26.45
N ASN A 265 -6.36 18.95 25.13
CA ASN A 265 -7.32 19.47 24.16
C ASN A 265 -7.43 18.58 22.90
N PRO A 266 -7.84 17.31 23.08
CA PRO A 266 -7.88 16.31 22.02
C PRO A 266 -9.05 16.61 21.08
N ARG A 267 -8.78 16.63 19.79
CA ARG A 267 -9.77 16.93 18.73
C ARG A 267 -9.34 16.33 17.39
N PHE A 268 -10.23 16.41 16.41
CA PHE A 268 -9.94 16.15 15.01
C PHE A 268 -10.03 17.44 14.20
N SER A 269 -9.15 17.62 13.21
CA SER A 269 -9.30 18.69 12.24
C SER A 269 -10.60 18.52 11.42
N PRO A 270 -11.04 19.54 10.68
CA PRO A 270 -12.14 19.33 9.74
C PRO A 270 -11.76 18.24 8.73
N LEU A 271 -12.69 17.30 8.54
CA LEU A 271 -12.55 16.23 7.56
C LEU A 271 -12.55 16.83 6.15
N ILE A 272 -11.68 16.34 5.27
CA ILE A 272 -11.71 16.61 3.84
C ILE A 272 -11.56 15.31 3.06
N GLY A 273 -12.27 15.20 1.95
CA GLY A 273 -12.22 14.02 1.11
C GLY A 273 -12.88 14.21 -0.25
N CYS A 274 -13.00 13.11 -0.98
CA CYS A 274 -13.71 13.08 -2.25
C CYS A 274 -14.29 11.71 -2.57
N THR A 275 -15.31 11.69 -3.44
CA THR A 275 -15.72 10.48 -4.15
C THR A 275 -15.04 10.41 -5.51
N HIS A 276 -14.52 9.24 -5.86
CA HIS A 276 -13.57 9.09 -6.97
C HIS A 276 -13.58 7.69 -7.58
N MET A 277 -12.85 7.54 -8.69
CA MET A 277 -12.62 6.25 -9.35
C MET A 277 -11.66 5.37 -8.56
N TYR A 278 -11.73 4.06 -8.81
CA TYR A 278 -10.89 3.04 -8.18
C TYR A 278 -9.37 3.28 -8.28
N ASN A 279 -8.89 3.89 -9.37
CA ASN A 279 -7.47 4.12 -9.61
C ASN A 279 -6.99 5.52 -9.17
N TYR A 280 -7.86 6.31 -8.52
CA TYR A 280 -7.48 7.59 -7.94
C TYR A 280 -7.25 7.48 -6.44
N ARG A 281 -6.27 8.23 -5.94
CA ARG A 281 -5.99 8.41 -4.51
C ARG A 281 -5.27 9.74 -4.33
N PHE A 282 -5.61 10.46 -3.27
CA PHE A 282 -4.83 11.62 -2.83
C PHE A 282 -3.90 11.29 -1.67
N TRP A 283 -4.14 10.17 -0.99
CA TRP A 283 -3.22 9.52 -0.07
C TRP A 283 -3.51 8.02 -0.05
N SER A 284 -2.53 7.22 0.35
CA SER A 284 -2.70 5.81 0.71
C SER A 284 -1.51 5.36 1.58
N PRO A 285 -1.61 4.19 2.24
CA PRO A 285 -0.46 3.61 2.90
C PRO A 285 0.69 3.43 1.91
N MET A 286 1.91 3.70 2.37
CA MET A 286 3.16 3.52 1.60
C MET A 286 3.31 4.47 0.40
N THR A 287 2.60 5.59 0.39
CA THR A 287 2.86 6.70 -0.55
C THR A 287 3.33 7.93 0.19
N MET A 288 4.13 8.76 -0.48
CA MET A 288 4.51 10.08 0.04
C MET A 288 3.26 10.94 0.22
N ALA A 289 3.15 11.59 1.38
CA ALA A 289 2.15 12.64 1.56
C ALA A 289 2.42 13.78 0.56
N SER A 290 1.40 14.20 -0.19
CA SER A 290 1.47 15.46 -0.95
C SER A 290 1.64 16.63 0.02
N LYS A 291 1.98 17.83 -0.50
CA LYS A 291 2.03 19.01 0.36
C LYS A 291 0.67 19.27 1.02
N GLY A 292 -0.44 19.04 0.31
CA GLY A 292 -1.78 19.12 0.87
C GLY A 292 -2.03 18.12 2.00
N VAL A 293 -1.64 16.86 1.84
CA VAL A 293 -1.77 15.82 2.89
C VAL A 293 -0.93 16.19 4.10
N GLN A 294 0.33 16.61 3.89
CA GLN A 294 1.21 17.12 4.94
C GLN A 294 0.55 18.25 5.73
N MET A 295 0.00 19.26 5.04
CA MET A 295 -0.64 20.40 5.71
C MET A 295 -1.85 19.98 6.55
N VAL A 296 -2.64 18.99 6.10
CA VAL A 296 -3.71 18.43 6.92
C VAL A 296 -3.14 17.72 8.13
N ALA A 297 -2.15 16.86 7.95
CA ALA A 297 -1.58 16.04 9.00
C ALA A 297 -0.87 16.85 10.10
N GLU A 298 -0.13 17.90 9.74
CA GLU A 298 0.64 18.70 10.72
C GLU A 298 -0.16 19.85 11.34
N THR A 299 -1.14 20.42 10.61
CA THR A 299 -1.79 21.67 11.04
C THR A 299 -3.32 21.63 11.02
N GLY A 300 -3.92 20.56 10.49
CA GLY A 300 -5.36 20.45 10.27
C GLY A 300 -5.89 21.37 9.15
N ASN A 301 -5.02 22.09 8.44
CA ASN A 301 -5.41 23.01 7.37
C ASN A 301 -5.55 22.28 6.03
N TYR A 302 -6.80 22.06 5.62
CA TYR A 302 -7.12 21.37 4.37
C TYR A 302 -7.03 22.23 3.11
N SER A 303 -6.72 23.53 3.20
CA SER A 303 -6.82 24.44 2.04
C SER A 303 -5.95 24.01 0.87
N THR A 304 -4.70 23.63 1.13
CA THR A 304 -3.78 23.15 0.10
C THR A 304 -4.29 21.87 -0.56
N LEU A 305 -4.74 20.89 0.24
CA LEU A 305 -5.31 19.64 -0.28
C LEU A 305 -6.59 19.89 -1.08
N TYR A 306 -7.45 20.79 -0.64
CA TYR A 306 -8.65 21.16 -1.38
C TYR A 306 -8.32 21.66 -2.79
N TYR A 307 -7.31 22.52 -2.93
CA TYR A 307 -6.88 23.00 -4.24
C TYR A 307 -6.16 21.92 -5.06
N GLU A 308 -5.39 21.02 -4.44
CA GLU A 308 -4.84 19.85 -5.14
C GLU A 308 -5.95 18.99 -5.75
N LEU A 309 -6.98 18.66 -4.96
CA LEU A 309 -8.14 17.89 -5.43
C LEU A 309 -8.91 18.63 -6.53
N LYS A 310 -9.16 19.93 -6.34
CA LYS A 310 -9.89 20.76 -7.31
C LYS A 310 -9.14 20.87 -8.63
N ASN A 311 -7.84 21.19 -8.58
CA ASN A 311 -7.00 21.28 -9.78
C ASN A 311 -6.89 19.93 -10.48
N PHE A 312 -6.81 18.83 -9.73
CA PHE A 312 -6.81 17.48 -10.31
C PHE A 312 -8.13 17.18 -11.02
N MET A 313 -9.27 17.49 -10.39
CA MET A 313 -10.60 17.32 -10.96
C MET A 313 -10.81 18.13 -12.25
N GLU A 314 -10.27 19.35 -12.31
CA GLU A 314 -10.33 20.22 -13.49
C GLU A 314 -9.41 19.74 -14.62
N LYS A 315 -8.17 19.33 -14.29
CA LYS A 315 -7.16 18.92 -15.28
C LYS A 315 -7.39 17.52 -15.83
N TYR A 316 -7.76 16.58 -14.98
CA TYR A 316 -7.98 15.17 -15.31
C TYR A 316 -9.47 14.86 -15.15
N GLN A 317 -10.25 15.27 -16.17
CA GLN A 317 -11.69 15.08 -16.15
C GLN A 317 -12.04 13.60 -15.94
N GLY A 318 -12.88 13.38 -14.92
CA GLY A 318 -13.47 12.08 -14.66
C GLY A 318 -12.60 11.10 -13.89
N TYR A 319 -11.87 11.58 -12.88
CA TYR A 319 -11.33 10.78 -11.77
C TYR A 319 -12.02 11.07 -10.44
N ILE A 320 -12.36 12.33 -10.17
CA ILE A 320 -13.07 12.79 -8.98
C ILE A 320 -14.48 13.23 -9.38
N HIS A 321 -15.47 12.89 -8.57
CA HIS A 321 -16.87 13.26 -8.77
C HIS A 321 -17.32 14.40 -7.86
N MET A 322 -16.99 14.31 -6.57
CA MET A 322 -17.38 15.30 -5.58
C MET A 322 -16.24 15.46 -4.57
N ILE A 323 -15.87 16.71 -4.28
CA ILE A 323 -15.03 17.05 -3.14
C ILE A 323 -15.94 17.45 -1.99
N TYR A 324 -15.70 16.89 -0.81
CA TYR A 324 -16.48 17.18 0.40
C TYR A 324 -15.57 17.55 1.56
N LYS A 325 -16.09 18.37 2.46
CA LYS A 325 -15.37 18.83 3.64
C LYS A 325 -16.33 19.12 4.78
N ALA A 326 -15.88 18.93 6.01
CA ALA A 326 -16.59 19.38 7.20
C ALA A 326 -16.49 20.91 7.35
N ASP A 327 -17.49 21.51 7.98
CA ASP A 327 -17.52 22.95 8.24
C ASP A 327 -16.57 23.36 9.38
N GLY A 328 -16.26 22.44 10.29
CA GLY A 328 -15.44 22.71 11.47
C GLY A 328 -14.72 21.48 12.02
N MET A 329 -13.94 21.71 13.07
CA MET A 329 -13.31 20.66 13.86
C MET A 329 -14.36 19.84 14.61
N SER A 330 -14.01 18.60 14.94
CA SER A 330 -14.82 17.72 15.79
C SER A 330 -14.06 17.46 17.09
N GLY A 331 -14.74 17.47 18.23
CA GLY A 331 -14.16 16.97 19.48
C GLY A 331 -13.77 15.50 19.37
N ALA A 332 -12.83 15.05 20.22
CA ALA A 332 -12.27 13.69 20.15
C ALA A 332 -13.29 12.55 20.38
N ALA A 333 -14.44 12.85 20.99
CA ALA A 333 -15.56 11.93 21.20
C ALA A 333 -16.88 12.42 20.57
N GLU A 334 -16.80 13.35 19.62
CA GLU A 334 -17.97 13.94 18.97
C GLU A 334 -18.33 13.23 17.66
N THR A 335 -19.57 13.41 17.23
CA THR A 335 -20.05 12.90 15.94
C THR A 335 -20.23 14.04 14.96
N THR A 336 -19.72 13.87 13.74
CA THR A 336 -19.95 14.77 12.60
C THR A 336 -20.64 13.99 11.48
N THR A 337 -21.62 14.59 10.83
CA THR A 337 -22.32 14.01 9.68
C THR A 337 -22.25 14.93 8.48
N MET A 338 -22.18 14.35 7.28
CA MET A 338 -22.28 15.09 6.03
C MET A 338 -22.86 14.24 4.90
N MET A 339 -23.44 14.91 3.91
CA MET A 339 -23.94 14.27 2.70
C MET A 339 -22.86 14.21 1.63
N ILE A 340 -22.61 13.02 1.10
CA ILE A 340 -21.74 12.81 -0.06
C ILE A 340 -22.54 12.15 -1.19
N THR A 341 -22.05 12.30 -2.42
CA THR A 341 -22.64 11.66 -3.60
C THR A 341 -21.58 10.80 -4.26
N ALA A 342 -21.94 9.56 -4.57
CA ALA A 342 -21.16 8.63 -5.37
C ALA A 342 -21.93 8.34 -6.67
N SER A 343 -21.23 7.86 -7.69
CA SER A 343 -21.87 7.38 -8.92
C SER A 343 -21.18 6.13 -9.44
N GLY A 344 -21.77 5.43 -10.41
CA GLY A 344 -21.27 4.14 -10.89
C GLY A 344 -19.77 4.09 -11.19
N LYS A 345 -19.25 5.13 -11.85
CA LYS A 345 -17.82 5.25 -12.18
C LYS A 345 -16.96 5.73 -10.99
N TYR A 346 -17.57 6.47 -10.07
CA TYR A 346 -16.92 7.13 -8.92
C TYR A 346 -17.47 6.59 -7.60
N SER A 347 -17.34 5.28 -7.41
CA SER A 347 -17.98 4.56 -6.31
C SER A 347 -17.11 4.47 -5.05
N GLN A 348 -15.86 4.93 -5.10
CA GLN A 348 -14.98 4.98 -3.94
C GLN A 348 -15.07 6.32 -3.21
N ALA A 349 -14.93 6.28 -1.88
CA ALA A 349 -14.80 7.46 -1.03
C ALA A 349 -13.49 7.43 -0.25
N SER A 350 -12.77 8.55 -0.22
CA SER A 350 -11.56 8.75 0.58
C SER A 350 -11.66 10.02 1.41
N PHE A 351 -11.09 10.03 2.61
CA PHE A 351 -10.97 11.23 3.42
C PHE A 351 -9.74 11.18 4.34
N ILE A 352 -9.40 12.34 4.89
CA ILE A 352 -8.37 12.54 5.91
C ILE A 352 -8.83 13.58 6.94
N ALA A 353 -8.42 13.40 8.20
CA ALA A 353 -8.54 14.37 9.28
C ALA A 353 -7.39 14.20 10.28
N MET A 354 -6.74 15.30 10.68
CA MET A 354 -5.68 15.30 11.69
C MET A 354 -6.19 14.78 13.03
N ILE A 355 -5.36 14.00 13.75
CA ILE A 355 -5.48 13.78 15.19
C ILE A 355 -4.75 14.96 15.85
N ALA A 356 -5.43 15.82 16.58
CA ALA A 356 -4.81 17.04 17.11
C ALA A 356 -4.89 17.15 18.63
N PRO A 357 -3.81 17.58 19.31
CA PRO A 357 -2.48 17.83 18.75
C PRO A 357 -1.79 16.52 18.36
N SER A 358 -0.94 16.54 17.33
CA SER A 358 0.02 15.51 16.98
C SER A 358 1.11 16.10 16.07
N PRO A 359 2.25 15.41 15.88
CA PRO A 359 3.30 15.81 14.93
C PRO A 359 2.76 15.88 13.50
N ASP A 360 2.31 14.74 12.97
CA ASP A 360 1.75 14.59 11.64
C ASP A 360 0.74 13.42 11.57
N TRP A 361 0.06 13.13 12.68
CA TRP A 361 -0.80 11.96 12.79
C TRP A 361 -2.22 12.27 12.34
N PHE A 362 -2.85 11.34 11.63
CA PHE A 362 -4.20 11.51 11.09
C PHE A 362 -5.03 10.22 11.13
N VAL A 363 -6.35 10.38 11.03
CA VAL A 363 -7.28 9.29 10.68
C VAL A 363 -7.79 9.49 9.26
N GLY A 364 -8.11 8.41 8.57
CA GLY A 364 -8.62 8.53 7.21
C GLY A 364 -9.11 7.22 6.62
N VAL A 365 -9.73 7.35 5.46
CA VAL A 365 -10.06 6.24 4.55
C VAL A 365 -9.43 6.49 3.20
N HIS A 366 -8.86 5.44 2.62
CA HIS A 366 -8.41 5.43 1.22
C HIS A 366 -9.25 4.40 0.43
N GLY A 367 -10.11 4.86 -0.47
CA GLY A 367 -10.78 4.03 -1.46
C GLY A 367 -11.90 3.13 -0.93
N ALA A 368 -12.74 3.58 0.01
CA ALA A 368 -13.89 2.80 0.47
C ALA A 368 -14.91 2.58 -0.65
N GLU A 369 -15.05 1.34 -1.11
CA GLU A 369 -15.95 0.96 -2.19
C GLU A 369 -17.41 0.91 -1.72
N LEU A 370 -18.23 1.86 -2.18
CA LEU A 370 -19.65 1.99 -1.84
C LEU A 370 -20.55 1.15 -2.76
N CYS A 371 -20.04 0.66 -3.89
CA CYS A 371 -20.75 -0.26 -4.77
C CYS A 371 -20.49 -1.72 -4.38
N GLY A 372 -21.54 -2.52 -4.28
CA GLY A 372 -21.45 -3.95 -4.03
C GLY A 372 -20.91 -4.72 -5.23
N SER A 373 -20.33 -5.90 -4.98
CA SER A 373 -19.92 -6.82 -6.04
C SER A 373 -21.09 -7.41 -6.82
N ASP A 374 -22.33 -7.11 -6.44
CA ASP A 374 -23.58 -7.45 -7.12
C ASP A 374 -24.12 -6.31 -8.01
N GLY A 375 -23.40 -5.19 -8.09
CA GLY A 375 -23.81 -4.01 -8.87
C GLY A 375 -24.84 -3.14 -8.19
N LYS A 376 -25.09 -3.36 -6.90
CA LYS A 376 -26.03 -2.56 -6.12
C LYS A 376 -25.28 -1.69 -5.11
N TRP A 377 -25.79 -0.49 -4.90
CA TRP A 377 -25.29 0.39 -3.85
C TRP A 377 -25.46 -0.26 -2.48
N LYS A 378 -24.38 -0.33 -1.70
CA LYS A 378 -24.41 -0.90 -0.34
C LYS A 378 -25.35 -0.09 0.54
N GLU A 379 -26.18 -0.77 1.32
CA GLU A 379 -27.11 -0.08 2.23
C GLU A 379 -26.38 0.64 3.38
N SER A 380 -25.33 0.00 3.92
CA SER A 380 -24.43 0.62 4.88
C SER A 380 -23.06 -0.05 4.87
N MET A 381 -22.02 0.70 5.23
CA MET A 381 -20.71 0.15 5.57
C MET A 381 -20.04 0.99 6.66
N SER A 382 -19.30 0.34 7.55
CA SER A 382 -18.56 0.99 8.62
C SER A 382 -17.11 0.49 8.69
N MET A 383 -16.21 1.36 9.14
CA MET A 383 -14.81 1.02 9.38
C MET A 383 -14.33 1.71 10.65
N TYR A 384 -13.51 0.99 11.42
CA TYR A 384 -12.74 1.56 12.53
C TYR A 384 -11.43 2.11 11.97
N LEU A 385 -11.05 3.31 12.43
CA LEU A 385 -9.94 4.07 11.87
C LEU A 385 -8.75 4.03 12.81
N PRO A 386 -7.60 3.47 12.38
CA PRO A 386 -6.35 3.60 13.12
C PRO A 386 -5.78 5.01 12.96
N ALA A 387 -4.74 5.31 13.72
CA ALA A 387 -3.88 6.46 13.46
C ALA A 387 -2.87 6.11 12.35
N TRP A 388 -2.65 7.07 11.45
CA TRP A 388 -1.66 7.05 10.41
C TRP A 388 -0.65 8.16 10.69
N ASP A 389 0.62 7.88 10.42
CA ASP A 389 1.73 8.82 10.40
C ASP A 389 1.95 9.27 8.95
N ALA A 390 2.08 10.58 8.70
CA ALA A 390 2.20 11.10 7.35
C ALA A 390 3.64 11.00 6.78
N GLY A 391 4.61 10.68 7.64
CA GLY A 391 6.03 10.58 7.31
C GLY A 391 6.69 11.95 7.11
N THR A 392 6.15 13.02 7.68
CA THR A 392 6.64 14.39 7.50
C THR A 392 7.15 15.05 8.77
N ASP A 393 6.82 14.53 9.96
CA ASP A 393 7.36 14.98 11.25
C ASP A 393 7.74 13.81 12.18
N ASN A 394 8.95 13.83 12.74
CA ASN A 394 9.54 12.81 13.62
C ASN A 394 9.17 12.98 15.10
N GLY A 395 8.23 13.87 15.43
CA GLY A 395 7.72 13.99 16.79
C GLY A 395 7.22 12.64 17.33
N MET A 396 7.60 12.30 18.56
CA MET A 396 7.22 11.00 19.15
C MET A 396 5.99 11.11 20.08
N ASN A 397 5.58 12.33 20.45
CA ASN A 397 4.45 12.56 21.35
C ASN A 397 3.42 13.48 20.70
N PHE A 398 2.15 13.42 21.16
CA PHE A 398 1.07 14.28 20.66
C PHE A 398 1.40 15.79 20.69
N THR A 399 2.25 16.23 21.63
CA THR A 399 2.63 17.64 21.79
C THR A 399 4.14 17.86 21.61
N SER A 400 4.82 16.96 20.88
CA SER A 400 6.22 17.17 20.50
C SER A 400 6.38 18.48 19.72
N GLU A 401 7.55 19.12 19.87
CA GLU A 401 7.95 20.18 18.95
C GLU A 401 8.14 19.62 17.54
N ASN A 402 7.93 20.46 16.53
CA ASN A 402 8.09 20.05 15.14
C ASN A 402 9.52 19.57 14.87
N ALA A 403 9.63 18.38 14.29
CA ALA A 403 10.89 17.74 13.94
C ALA A 403 10.81 17.16 12.53
N PRO A 404 10.99 17.96 11.46
CA PRO A 404 10.76 17.51 10.08
C PRO A 404 11.45 16.18 9.74
N THR A 405 10.71 15.26 9.12
CA THR A 405 11.24 13.99 8.62
C THR A 405 12.04 14.23 7.35
N LEU A 406 13.34 13.96 7.41
CA LEU A 406 14.27 14.10 6.31
C LEU A 406 15.01 12.77 6.10
N PRO A 407 15.12 12.25 4.85
CA PRO A 407 14.16 12.53 3.78
C PRO A 407 12.73 12.22 4.26
N GLN A 408 11.72 12.82 3.63
CA GLN A 408 10.32 12.52 3.95
C GLN A 408 10.09 11.00 3.83
N ASP A 409 9.30 10.46 4.76
CA ASP A 409 8.87 9.07 4.76
C ASP A 409 7.48 8.92 4.11
N VAL A 410 7.11 7.69 3.79
CA VAL A 410 5.78 7.33 3.30
C VAL A 410 4.77 7.30 4.43
N VAL A 411 3.49 7.43 4.09
CA VAL A 411 2.39 7.26 5.04
C VAL A 411 2.41 5.85 5.62
N THR A 412 2.46 5.71 6.95
CA THR A 412 2.45 4.41 7.65
C THR A 412 1.36 4.35 8.72
N VAL A 413 0.92 3.15 9.08
CA VAL A 413 0.00 2.97 10.21
C VAL A 413 0.79 3.03 11.52
N ILE A 414 0.29 3.78 12.49
CA ILE A 414 0.86 3.78 13.84
C ILE A 414 0.36 2.52 14.55
N THR A 415 1.31 1.69 14.95
CA THR A 415 1.06 0.42 15.66
C THR A 415 1.64 0.47 17.06
N LYS A 416 1.34 -0.56 17.86
CA LYS A 416 1.91 -0.74 19.20
C LYS A 416 3.45 -0.83 19.22
N ASP A 417 4.06 -1.07 18.06
CA ASP A 417 5.51 -1.22 17.90
C ASP A 417 6.17 0.04 17.28
N SER A 418 5.37 1.04 16.84
CA SER A 418 5.87 2.31 16.33
C SER A 418 6.51 3.13 17.46
N GLU A 419 7.65 3.80 17.19
CA GLU A 419 8.37 4.64 18.16
C GLU A 419 7.63 5.96 18.47
N THR A 420 6.48 5.84 19.12
CA THR A 420 5.59 6.94 19.52
C THR A 420 5.17 6.77 20.98
N VAL A 421 4.50 7.76 21.55
CA VAL A 421 3.88 7.70 22.87
C VAL A 421 2.82 6.59 23.00
N LEU A 422 2.35 6.05 21.86
CA LEU A 422 1.38 4.96 21.78
C LEU A 422 2.04 3.57 21.78
N LYS A 423 3.37 3.50 21.80
CA LYS A 423 4.12 2.24 21.90
C LYS A 423 3.73 1.48 23.17
N GLY A 424 3.50 0.16 23.05
CA GLY A 424 3.08 -0.64 24.19
C GLY A 424 2.83 -2.11 23.87
N MET A 425 2.35 -2.86 24.86
CA MET A 425 2.09 -4.30 24.70
C MET A 425 0.76 -4.60 23.99
N ASN A 426 -0.20 -3.68 24.04
CA ASN A 426 -1.54 -3.87 23.50
C ASN A 426 -1.70 -3.13 22.18
N ASP A 427 -2.54 -3.67 21.29
CA ASP A 427 -2.94 -2.97 20.07
C ASP A 427 -3.58 -1.62 20.40
N ILE A 428 -3.30 -0.62 19.56
CA ILE A 428 -3.83 0.73 19.72
C ILE A 428 -5.32 0.71 19.35
N PRO A 429 -6.23 1.12 20.26
CA PRO A 429 -7.65 1.24 19.93
C PRO A 429 -7.88 2.23 18.79
N ALA A 430 -8.87 1.95 17.94
CA ALA A 430 -9.25 2.87 16.88
C ALA A 430 -9.65 4.25 17.43
N PHE A 431 -9.10 5.31 16.82
CA PHE A 431 -9.32 6.71 17.17
C PHE A 431 -10.69 7.22 16.73
N ALA A 432 -11.25 6.64 15.68
CA ALA A 432 -12.53 7.03 15.11
C ALA A 432 -13.24 5.84 14.48
N LYS A 433 -14.53 6.00 14.20
CA LYS A 433 -15.32 5.12 13.35
C LYS A 433 -15.97 5.95 12.27
N ILE A 434 -15.94 5.47 11.03
CA ILE A 434 -16.70 6.05 9.92
C ILE A 434 -17.82 5.10 9.53
N THR A 435 -18.99 5.65 9.21
CA THR A 435 -20.11 4.89 8.65
C THR A 435 -20.67 5.63 7.44
N PHE A 436 -20.82 4.92 6.32
CA PHE A 436 -21.55 5.38 5.16
C PHE A 436 -22.90 4.68 5.14
N THR A 437 -23.99 5.42 5.23
CA THR A 437 -25.35 4.87 5.16
C THR A 437 -26.03 5.44 3.93
N LYS A 438 -26.58 4.56 3.10
CA LYS A 438 -27.29 4.94 1.89
C LYS A 438 -28.44 5.88 2.25
N TYR A 439 -28.45 7.04 1.62
CA TYR A 439 -29.49 8.02 1.85
C TYR A 439 -30.73 7.70 1.01
N THR A 440 -31.90 7.73 1.66
CA THR A 440 -33.21 7.63 1.02
C THR A 440 -34.08 8.77 1.54
N ALA A 441 -35.04 9.24 0.74
CA ALA A 441 -35.94 10.34 1.14
C ALA A 441 -36.76 10.04 2.41
N THR A 442 -36.84 8.76 2.80
CA THR A 442 -37.49 8.28 4.03
C THR A 442 -36.59 8.29 5.26
N ASN A 443 -35.32 8.71 5.14
CA ASN A 443 -34.34 8.74 6.24
C ASN A 443 -33.50 10.05 6.21
N PRO A 444 -34.10 11.22 6.55
CA PRO A 444 -33.47 12.53 6.39
C PRO A 444 -32.29 12.80 7.34
N PRO A 445 -31.33 13.69 6.98
CA PRO A 445 -30.16 14.02 7.80
C PRO A 445 -30.47 14.81 9.06
N GLY A 446 -29.68 14.60 10.11
CA GLY A 446 -29.34 15.68 11.06
C GLY A 446 -28.38 16.68 10.38
N SER A 447 -28.64 17.96 10.56
CA SER A 447 -28.01 19.09 9.86
C SER A 447 -26.48 19.12 9.92
N GLY A 448 -25.80 19.26 8.76
CA GLY A 448 -24.39 19.66 8.68
C GLY A 448 -23.73 19.41 7.32
N ALA A 449 -23.04 20.43 6.80
CA ALA A 449 -22.14 20.48 5.63
C ALA A 449 -22.72 20.53 4.19
N GLN A 450 -22.16 21.50 3.45
CA GLN A 450 -22.36 21.78 2.02
C GLN A 450 -21.33 21.03 1.16
N GLY A 451 -21.76 20.59 -0.02
CA GLY A 451 -20.87 19.98 -1.02
C GLY A 451 -21.07 20.61 -2.40
N ILE A 452 -20.00 20.65 -3.19
CA ILE A 452 -20.02 21.18 -4.56
C ILE A 452 -19.97 19.99 -5.51
N SER A 453 -20.99 19.85 -6.36
CA SER A 453 -21.07 18.82 -7.41
C SER A 453 -20.83 19.46 -8.78
N ALA A 454 -20.14 18.76 -9.67
CA ALA A 454 -20.04 19.15 -11.07
C ALA A 454 -21.34 18.75 -11.80
N ALA A 455 -22.25 19.72 -11.96
CA ALA A 455 -23.40 19.54 -12.83
C ALA A 455 -22.94 19.53 -14.30
N VAL A 456 -23.01 18.37 -14.96
CA VAL A 456 -22.93 18.30 -16.43
C VAL A 456 -24.29 18.71 -16.98
N GLY A 457 -24.50 20.01 -17.13
CA GLY A 457 -25.68 20.57 -17.79
C GLY A 457 -25.49 20.63 -19.30
N THR A 458 -26.01 19.65 -20.03
CA THR A 458 -26.23 19.78 -21.48
C THR A 458 -27.51 20.60 -21.68
N LEU A 459 -27.39 21.92 -21.80
CA LEU A 459 -28.50 22.79 -22.22
C LEU A 459 -28.52 22.83 -23.75
N LEU A 460 -29.30 21.94 -24.36
CA LEU A 460 -29.80 22.11 -25.73
C LEU A 460 -31.04 23.03 -25.66
N SER A 461 -30.86 24.32 -25.93
CA SER A 461 -31.97 25.23 -26.20
C SER A 461 -32.40 25.11 -27.66
N VAL A 462 -33.48 24.39 -27.92
CA VAL A 462 -34.20 24.46 -29.20
C VAL A 462 -35.16 25.65 -29.12
N ALA A 463 -34.81 26.74 -29.80
CA ALA A 463 -35.68 27.90 -29.94
C ALA A 463 -36.75 27.61 -31.01
N PHE A 464 -38.02 27.51 -30.59
CA PHE A 464 -39.18 27.57 -31.49
C PHE A 464 -39.55 29.05 -31.68
N LEU A 465 -39.35 29.57 -32.89
CA LEU A 465 -39.88 30.87 -33.31
C LEU A 465 -41.36 30.71 -33.71
N ALA A 466 -42.25 31.30 -32.93
CA ALA A 466 -43.62 31.59 -33.35
C ALA A 466 -43.62 32.95 -34.07
N VAL A 467 -43.76 32.95 -35.39
CA VAL A 467 -44.08 34.14 -36.18
C VAL A 467 -45.60 34.30 -36.18
N ILE A 468 -46.08 35.35 -35.51
CA ILE A 468 -47.47 35.82 -35.63
C ILE A 468 -47.48 36.97 -36.64
N CYS A 469 -48.23 36.79 -37.72
CA CYS A 469 -48.61 37.83 -38.67
C CYS A 469 -49.73 38.71 -38.11
N PHE A 470 -49.62 40.03 -38.24
CA PHE A 470 -50.73 41.00 -38.48
C PHE A 470 -50.07 42.27 -39.07
N LEU A 471 -50.22 42.52 -40.38
CA LEU A 471 -51.21 43.44 -41.00
C LEU A 471 -51.19 44.87 -40.43
N SER A 472 -50.43 45.76 -41.06
CA SER A 472 -50.88 47.03 -41.70
C SER A 472 -49.68 47.73 -42.34
#